data_AF-A0A5A7WUU7-F1
#
_entry.id   AF-A0A5A7WUU7-F1
#
_cell.length_a   1.000
_cell.length_b   1.000
_cell.length_c   1.000
_cell.angle_alpha   90.00
_cell.angle_beta   90.00
_cell.angle_gamma   90.00
#
_symmetry.space_group_name_H-M   'P 1'
#
loop_
_entity.id
_entity.type
_entity.pdbx_description
1 polymer ?
#
loop_
_entity_poly.entity_id
_entity_poly.type
_entity_poly.pdbx_seq_one_letter_code
_entity_poly.pdbx_strand_id
1 'polypeptide(L)'
;MTSPHNRFAPGTFTPDPRPATVPKMLAAQFGLELKLLLRNGEQLLLTMFIPITLLVGLTLLPFGSFGDNRAAKFVPAIMALAVISTAFTGQAIAVAFDRRYGALKRLGATALPVWGIIAGKSLAVVTVVFLQSILLGAIGFALGWRPAIAGLALGAVVIALGTAGFAALGLLLGGTLRAEIVLAVANLLWFVFAGLGALTLGGGMVSHGVQWVARLTPSGALTEALSQAMMPSVDWFGIAVLAVWGGVAALSALRWFRFT
;
A
#
# COMPACT_ATOMS: atom_id res chain seq x y z
N MET A 1 -15.38 34.85 -60.06
CA MET A 1 -14.81 34.94 -58.70
C MET A 1 -15.54 33.93 -57.83
N THR A 2 -14.94 32.77 -57.53
CA THR A 2 -15.52 31.75 -56.67
C THR A 2 -15.12 32.05 -55.22
N SER A 3 -16.07 32.50 -54.42
CA SER A 3 -15.84 32.75 -52.98
C SER A 3 -15.53 31.41 -52.30
N PRO A 4 -14.35 31.23 -51.68
CA PRO A 4 -14.01 29.98 -51.01
C PRO A 4 -14.95 29.80 -49.82
N HIS A 5 -15.87 28.84 -49.90
CA HIS A 5 -16.68 28.43 -48.76
C HIS A 5 -15.75 27.75 -47.75
N ASN A 6 -15.49 28.43 -46.64
CA ASN A 6 -14.70 27.87 -45.57
C ASN A 6 -15.44 26.65 -44.99
N ARG A 7 -14.80 25.48 -45.07
CA ARG A 7 -15.40 24.18 -44.72
C ARG A 7 -15.71 24.05 -43.21
N PHE A 8 -15.12 24.91 -42.39
CA PHE A 8 -15.27 24.90 -40.94
C PHE A 8 -16.01 26.15 -40.47
N ALA A 9 -16.95 25.95 -39.54
CA ALA A 9 -17.67 27.06 -38.91
C ALA A 9 -16.67 28.01 -38.22
N PRO A 10 -16.90 29.33 -38.27
CA PRO A 10 -16.13 30.29 -37.49
C PRO A 10 -16.11 29.86 -36.02
N GLY A 11 -14.92 29.71 -35.42
CA GLY A 11 -14.80 29.22 -34.04
C GLY A 11 -14.24 27.80 -33.90
N THR A 12 -14.24 26.98 -34.95
CA THR A 12 -13.88 25.55 -34.87
C THR A 12 -12.45 25.30 -34.36
N PHE A 13 -11.52 26.21 -34.67
CA PHE A 13 -10.12 26.13 -34.22
C PHE A 13 -9.79 27.16 -33.14
N THR A 14 -10.80 27.78 -32.54
CA THR A 14 -10.57 28.75 -31.47
C THR A 14 -10.19 27.99 -30.20
N PRO A 15 -8.99 28.22 -29.64
CA PRO A 15 -8.57 27.54 -28.43
C PRO A 15 -9.50 27.88 -27.27
N ASP A 16 -10.01 26.88 -26.57
CA ASP A 16 -10.73 27.03 -25.29
C ASP A 16 -9.88 26.42 -24.16
N PRO A 17 -8.77 27.07 -23.76
CA PRO A 17 -7.89 26.55 -22.73
C PRO A 17 -8.58 26.67 -21.36
N ARG A 18 -9.31 25.63 -20.97
CA ARG A 18 -9.88 25.50 -19.62
C ARG A 18 -9.01 24.60 -18.76
N PRO A 19 -8.82 24.93 -17.47
CA PRO A 19 -8.20 24.02 -16.53
C PRO A 19 -8.97 22.69 -16.51
N ALA A 20 -8.23 21.57 -16.57
CA ALA A 20 -8.85 20.27 -16.34
C ALA A 20 -9.42 20.22 -14.92
N THR A 21 -10.56 19.55 -14.74
CA THR A 21 -11.14 19.38 -13.41
C THR A 21 -10.28 18.45 -12.56
N VAL A 22 -10.23 18.71 -11.26
CA VAL A 22 -9.46 17.90 -10.29
C VAL A 22 -9.68 16.39 -10.44
N PRO A 23 -10.91 15.86 -10.61
CA PRO A 23 -11.12 14.43 -10.79
C PRO A 23 -10.49 13.87 -12.07
N LYS A 24 -10.53 14.62 -13.18
CA LYS A 24 -9.92 14.21 -14.45
C LYS A 24 -8.40 14.16 -14.32
N MET A 25 -7.81 15.14 -13.63
CA MET A 25 -6.37 15.19 -13.35
C MET A 25 -5.94 14.00 -12.49
N LEU A 26 -6.66 13.72 -11.41
CA LEU A 26 -6.40 12.58 -10.53
C LEU A 26 -6.56 11.24 -11.26
N ALA A 27 -7.63 11.07 -12.04
CA ALA A 27 -7.86 9.84 -12.80
C ALA A 27 -6.77 9.59 -13.84
N ALA A 28 -6.30 10.64 -14.53
CA ALA A 28 -5.20 10.52 -15.48
C ALA A 28 -3.89 10.13 -14.80
N GLN A 29 -3.54 10.77 -13.67
CA GLN A 29 -2.33 10.46 -12.91
C GLN A 29 -2.40 9.05 -12.32
N PHE A 30 -3.51 8.70 -11.68
CA PHE A 30 -3.77 7.36 -11.15
C PHE A 30 -3.63 6.30 -12.25
N GLY A 31 -4.27 6.51 -13.41
CA GLY A 31 -4.23 5.58 -14.52
C GLY A 31 -2.82 5.38 -15.09
N LEU A 32 -2.02 6.45 -15.15
CA LEU A 32 -0.61 6.36 -15.54
C LEU A 32 0.19 5.50 -14.54
N GLU A 33 0.12 5.84 -13.25
CA GLU A 33 0.85 5.15 -12.18
C GLU A 33 0.45 3.68 -12.10
N LEU A 34 -0.86 3.39 -12.12
CA LEU A 34 -1.37 2.02 -12.10
C LEU A 34 -0.88 1.24 -13.32
N LYS A 35 -0.90 1.85 -14.52
CA LYS A 35 -0.41 1.19 -15.74
C LYS A 35 1.09 0.91 -15.68
N LEU A 36 1.89 1.81 -15.11
CA LEU A 36 3.33 1.58 -14.93
C LEU A 36 3.59 0.43 -13.96
N LEU A 37 2.87 0.39 -12.83
CA LEU A 37 2.97 -0.70 -11.86
C LEU A 37 2.55 -2.04 -12.48
N LEU A 38 1.38 -2.10 -13.12
CA LEU A 38 0.85 -3.33 -13.74
C LEU A 38 1.67 -3.82 -14.93
N ARG A 39 2.32 -2.91 -15.67
CA ARG A 39 3.24 -3.29 -16.76
C ARG A 39 4.55 -3.86 -16.25
N ASN A 40 4.94 -3.54 -15.02
CA ASN A 40 6.09 -4.15 -14.36
C ASN A 40 5.69 -5.49 -13.71
N GLY A 41 5.17 -6.39 -14.53
CA GLY A 41 4.64 -7.68 -14.08
C GLY A 41 5.68 -8.58 -13.42
N GLU A 42 6.94 -8.49 -13.84
CA GLU A 42 8.05 -9.24 -13.22
C GLU A 42 8.24 -8.83 -11.76
N GLN A 43 8.33 -7.53 -11.47
CA GLN A 43 8.45 -7.05 -10.10
C GLN A 43 7.21 -7.41 -9.27
N LEU A 44 6.01 -7.27 -9.85
CA LEU A 44 4.77 -7.68 -9.17
C LEU A 44 4.77 -9.18 -8.86
N LEU A 45 5.21 -10.02 -9.80
CA LEU A 45 5.30 -11.46 -9.59
C LEU A 45 6.32 -11.81 -8.49
N LEU A 46 7.51 -11.22 -8.53
CA LEU A 46 8.56 -11.45 -7.54
C LEU A 46 8.15 -10.98 -6.13
N THR A 47 7.48 -9.84 -6.04
CA THR A 47 7.00 -9.31 -4.75
C THR A 47 5.84 -10.13 -4.18
N MET A 48 5.05 -10.78 -5.03
CA MET A 48 3.95 -11.67 -4.65
C MET A 48 4.40 -13.09 -4.34
N PHE A 49 5.54 -13.50 -4.90
CA PHE A 49 6.10 -14.82 -4.68
C PHE A 49 6.30 -15.10 -3.18
N ILE A 50 6.94 -14.19 -2.45
CA ILE A 50 7.22 -14.36 -1.02
C ILE A 50 5.92 -14.56 -0.19
N PRO A 51 4.92 -13.65 -0.25
CA PRO A 51 3.65 -13.86 0.45
C PRO A 51 2.94 -15.15 0.07
N ILE A 52 2.89 -15.50 -1.21
CA ILE A 52 2.19 -16.71 -1.67
C ILE A 52 2.90 -17.97 -1.15
N THR A 53 4.23 -18.03 -1.29
CA THR A 53 5.02 -19.18 -0.82
C THR A 53 4.95 -19.31 0.70
N LEU A 54 5.00 -18.20 1.44
CA LEU A 54 4.81 -18.24 2.90
C LEU A 54 3.40 -18.71 3.27
N LEU A 55 2.36 -18.29 2.54
CA LEU A 55 0.98 -18.65 2.83
C LEU A 55 0.75 -20.13 2.60
N VAL A 56 1.16 -20.62 1.43
CA VAL A 56 1.05 -22.04 1.09
C VAL A 56 1.93 -22.88 2.02
N GLY A 57 3.17 -22.46 2.24
CA GLY A 57 4.14 -23.18 3.07
C GLY A 57 3.70 -23.30 4.53
N LEU A 58 3.31 -22.20 5.18
CA LEU A 58 2.89 -22.21 6.59
C LEU A 58 1.52 -22.87 6.81
N THR A 59 0.69 -22.95 5.77
CA THR A 59 -0.62 -23.62 5.85
C THR A 59 -0.52 -25.12 5.59
N LEU A 60 0.26 -25.54 4.59
CA LEU A 60 0.33 -26.95 4.17
C LEU A 60 1.44 -27.76 4.83
N LEU A 61 2.60 -27.15 5.13
CA LEU A 61 3.72 -27.88 5.71
C LEU A 61 3.55 -28.01 7.23
N PRO A 62 3.91 -29.15 7.84
CA PRO A 62 3.73 -29.43 9.26
C PRO A 62 4.74 -28.67 10.16
N PHE A 63 4.90 -27.36 9.95
CA PHE A 63 5.66 -26.50 10.85
C PHE A 63 4.88 -26.27 12.14
N GLY A 64 5.43 -26.72 13.28
CA GLY A 64 4.89 -26.45 14.63
C GLY A 64 3.46 -26.96 14.90
N SER A 65 2.99 -26.74 16.13
CA SER A 65 1.63 -27.08 16.59
C SER A 65 0.70 -25.86 16.53
N PHE A 66 0.42 -25.33 15.33
CA PHE A 66 -0.40 -24.12 15.15
C PHE A 66 -1.92 -24.36 15.12
N GLY A 67 -2.39 -25.48 15.69
CA GLY A 67 -3.81 -25.86 15.71
C GLY A 67 -4.35 -26.30 14.34
N ASP A 68 -5.64 -26.64 14.32
CA ASP A 68 -6.30 -27.28 13.17
C ASP A 68 -6.61 -26.30 12.02
N ASN A 69 -6.76 -24.99 12.32
CA ASN A 69 -7.09 -23.97 11.30
C ASN A 69 -5.93 -23.00 11.06
N ARG A 70 -4.85 -23.52 10.49
CA ARG A 70 -3.63 -22.75 10.15
C ARG A 70 -3.89 -21.61 9.17
N ALA A 71 -4.78 -21.83 8.21
CA ALA A 71 -5.15 -20.83 7.22
C ALA A 71 -5.74 -19.57 7.89
N ALA A 72 -6.64 -19.73 8.87
CA ALA A 72 -7.20 -18.61 9.61
C ALA A 72 -6.17 -17.79 10.40
N LYS A 73 -5.08 -18.42 10.84
CA LYS A 73 -3.99 -17.77 11.57
C LYS A 73 -3.01 -17.03 10.65
N PHE A 74 -2.64 -17.65 9.53
CA PHE A 74 -1.57 -17.11 8.67
C PHE A 74 -2.07 -16.17 7.58
N VAL A 75 -3.33 -16.29 7.11
CA VAL A 75 -3.87 -15.37 6.10
C VAL A 75 -3.79 -13.91 6.56
N PRO A 76 -4.24 -13.51 7.76
CA PRO A 76 -4.17 -12.11 8.20
C PRO A 76 -2.73 -11.61 8.37
N ALA A 77 -1.86 -12.47 8.90
CA ALA A 77 -0.45 -12.15 9.13
C ALA A 77 0.30 -11.88 7.81
N ILE A 78 0.08 -12.75 6.83
CA ILE A 78 0.74 -12.65 5.52
C ILE A 78 0.11 -11.54 4.70
N MET A 79 -1.19 -11.28 4.86
CA MET A 79 -1.84 -10.10 4.32
C MET A 79 -1.18 -8.82 4.85
N ALA A 80 -0.97 -8.72 6.16
CA ALA A 80 -0.28 -7.57 6.76
C ALA A 80 1.12 -7.40 6.19
N LEU A 81 1.89 -8.49 6.07
CA LEU A 81 3.22 -8.50 5.47
C LEU A 81 3.22 -8.02 4.02
N ALA A 82 2.25 -8.48 3.21
CA ALA A 82 2.10 -8.05 1.82
C ALA A 82 1.75 -6.56 1.72
N VAL A 83 0.85 -6.06 2.57
CA VAL A 83 0.52 -4.63 2.67
C VAL A 83 1.76 -3.82 3.01
N ILE A 84 2.55 -4.22 4.00
CA ILE A 84 3.79 -3.52 4.39
C ILE A 84 4.78 -3.51 3.21
N SER A 85 4.98 -4.65 2.55
CA SER A 85 5.90 -4.77 1.41
C SER A 85 5.54 -3.80 0.28
N THR A 86 4.27 -3.76 -0.12
CA THR A 86 3.84 -2.93 -1.24
C THR A 86 3.67 -1.46 -0.86
N ALA A 87 2.93 -1.21 0.23
CA ALA A 87 2.53 0.14 0.61
C ALA A 87 3.67 0.95 1.22
N PHE A 88 4.59 0.31 1.95
CA PHE A 88 5.74 1.00 2.52
C PHE A 88 6.99 0.83 1.67
N THR A 89 7.49 -0.40 1.52
CA THR A 89 8.79 -0.64 0.87
C THR A 89 8.75 -0.29 -0.61
N GLY A 90 7.77 -0.82 -1.34
CA GLY A 90 7.56 -0.54 -2.76
C GLY A 90 7.36 0.95 -3.04
N GLN A 91 6.49 1.61 -2.26
CA GLN A 91 6.23 3.04 -2.40
C GLN A 91 7.47 3.89 -2.11
N ALA A 92 8.20 3.62 -1.02
CA ALA A 92 9.39 4.38 -0.66
C ALA A 92 10.45 4.32 -1.75
N ILE A 93 10.73 3.11 -2.24
CA ILE A 93 11.70 2.86 -3.31
C ILE A 93 11.25 3.57 -4.59
N ALA A 94 10.00 3.35 -5.03
CA ALA A 94 9.49 3.97 -6.26
C ALA A 94 9.63 5.49 -6.23
N VAL A 95 9.22 6.13 -5.15
CA VAL A 95 9.29 7.60 -4.98
C VAL A 95 10.74 8.09 -4.98
N ALA A 96 11.65 7.40 -4.30
CA ALA A 96 13.04 7.80 -4.23
C ALA A 96 13.76 7.69 -5.59
N PHE A 97 13.46 6.64 -6.35
CA PHE A 97 13.98 6.47 -7.70
C PHE A 97 13.34 7.47 -8.69
N ASP A 98 12.04 7.75 -8.59
CA ASP A 98 11.38 8.78 -9.40
C ASP A 98 12.00 10.16 -9.20
N ARG A 99 12.41 10.49 -7.96
CA ARG A 99 13.19 11.70 -7.64
C ARG A 99 14.57 11.66 -8.30
N ARG A 100 15.32 10.57 -8.10
CA ARG A 100 16.68 10.40 -8.64
C ARG A 100 16.73 10.51 -10.16
N TYR A 101 15.75 9.95 -10.87
CA TYR A 101 15.66 9.99 -12.33
C TYR A 101 15.04 11.29 -12.88
N GLY A 102 14.71 12.24 -12.01
CA GLY A 102 14.09 13.52 -12.39
C GLY A 102 12.68 13.37 -12.97
N ALA A 103 12.02 12.22 -12.79
CA ALA A 103 10.65 12.00 -13.26
C ALA A 103 9.69 12.98 -12.58
N LEU A 104 9.87 13.23 -11.28
CA LEU A 104 9.08 14.22 -10.55
C LEU A 104 9.32 15.65 -11.02
N LYS A 105 10.53 16.00 -11.50
CA LYS A 105 10.80 17.32 -12.10
C LYS A 105 10.07 17.50 -13.43
N ARG A 106 10.03 16.45 -14.26
CA ARG A 106 9.27 16.44 -15.52
C ARG A 106 7.76 16.53 -15.28
N LEU A 107 7.24 15.81 -14.30
CA LEU A 107 5.82 15.89 -13.92
C LEU A 107 5.46 17.24 -13.29
N GLY A 108 6.37 17.83 -12.50
CA GLY A 108 6.19 19.18 -11.94
C GLY A 108 6.19 20.30 -12.97
N ALA A 109 6.65 20.06 -14.20
CA ALA A 109 6.53 21.01 -15.32
C ALA A 109 5.15 20.96 -16.02
N THR A 110 4.29 20.01 -15.63
CA THR A 110 2.90 19.94 -16.11
C THR A 110 1.98 20.81 -15.24
N ALA A 111 0.74 21.03 -15.69
CA ALA A 111 -0.27 21.75 -14.90
C ALA A 111 -0.78 20.96 -13.67
N LEU A 112 -0.23 19.77 -13.38
CA LEU A 112 -0.63 18.97 -12.23
C LEU A 112 -0.05 19.53 -10.93
N PRO A 113 -0.88 19.74 -9.90
CA PRO A 113 -0.37 20.10 -8.60
C PRO A 113 0.37 18.91 -7.97
N VAL A 114 1.41 19.24 -7.19
CA VAL A 114 2.23 18.29 -6.43
C VAL A 114 1.40 17.26 -5.65
N TRP A 115 0.37 17.73 -4.95
CA TRP A 115 -0.49 16.86 -4.15
C TRP A 115 -1.27 15.86 -5.03
N GLY A 116 -1.58 16.23 -6.28
CA GLY A 116 -2.26 15.36 -7.24
C GLY A 116 -1.38 14.22 -7.73
N ILE A 117 -0.07 14.47 -7.90
CA ILE A 117 0.93 13.44 -8.21
C ILE A 117 1.00 12.41 -7.08
N ILE A 118 1.14 12.90 -5.84
CA ILE A 118 1.23 12.07 -4.63
C ILE A 118 -0.06 11.27 -4.43
N ALA A 119 -1.22 11.91 -4.57
CA ALA A 119 -2.52 11.27 -4.43
C ALA A 119 -2.74 10.19 -5.51
N GLY A 120 -2.44 10.48 -6.77
CA GLY A 120 -2.55 9.51 -7.86
C GLY A 120 -1.66 8.29 -7.67
N LYS A 121 -0.41 8.48 -7.25
CA LYS A 121 0.51 7.37 -6.93
C LYS A 121 0.02 6.56 -5.72
N SER A 122 -0.45 7.23 -4.67
CA SER A 122 -0.99 6.55 -3.48
C SER A 122 -2.23 5.74 -3.81
N LEU A 123 -3.14 6.27 -4.65
CA LEU A 123 -4.31 5.54 -5.13
C LEU A 123 -3.91 4.30 -5.94
N ALA A 124 -2.86 4.40 -6.78
CA ALA A 124 -2.36 3.26 -7.54
C ALA A 124 -1.84 2.15 -6.62
N VAL A 125 -1.11 2.51 -5.55
CA VAL A 125 -0.67 1.56 -4.51
C VAL A 125 -1.85 0.93 -3.79
N VAL A 126 -2.86 1.71 -3.41
CA VAL A 126 -4.09 1.18 -2.79
C VAL A 126 -4.79 0.18 -3.70
N THR A 127 -4.90 0.48 -5.00
CA THR A 127 -5.47 -0.46 -5.97
C THR A 127 -4.64 -1.72 -6.10
N VAL A 128 -3.31 -1.64 -6.14
CA VAL A 128 -2.45 -2.83 -6.18
C VAL A 128 -2.71 -3.67 -4.93
N VAL A 129 -2.62 -3.08 -3.73
CA VAL A 129 -2.85 -3.80 -2.47
C VAL A 129 -4.24 -4.43 -2.41
N PHE A 130 -5.27 -3.75 -2.92
CA PHE A 130 -6.61 -4.32 -3.06
C PHE A 130 -6.64 -5.56 -3.97
N LEU A 131 -5.94 -5.53 -5.10
CA LEU A 131 -5.79 -6.72 -5.95
C LEU A 131 -5.00 -7.84 -5.24
N GLN A 132 -3.95 -7.48 -4.48
CA GLN A 132 -3.20 -8.46 -3.69
C GLN A 132 -4.06 -9.10 -2.61
N SER A 133 -4.93 -8.34 -1.97
CA SER A 133 -5.79 -8.86 -0.91
C SER A 133 -6.85 -9.81 -1.44
N ILE A 134 -7.42 -9.54 -2.62
CA ILE A 134 -8.30 -10.49 -3.31
C ILE A 134 -7.55 -11.78 -3.64
N LEU A 135 -6.35 -11.68 -4.21
CA LEU A 135 -5.55 -12.84 -4.60
C LEU A 135 -5.18 -13.72 -3.40
N LEU A 136 -4.59 -13.12 -2.36
CA LEU A 136 -4.19 -13.84 -1.14
C LEU A 136 -5.41 -14.39 -0.40
N GLY A 137 -6.52 -13.64 -0.39
CA GLY A 137 -7.79 -14.09 0.18
C GLY A 137 -8.36 -15.31 -0.56
N ALA A 138 -8.30 -15.31 -1.89
CA ALA A 138 -8.74 -16.44 -2.72
C ALA A 138 -7.87 -17.69 -2.49
N ILE A 139 -6.55 -17.53 -2.38
CA ILE A 139 -5.62 -18.62 -2.03
C ILE A 139 -5.94 -19.14 -0.62
N GLY A 140 -6.11 -18.25 0.35
CA GLY A 140 -6.52 -18.63 1.71
C GLY A 140 -7.83 -19.42 1.71
N PHE A 141 -8.82 -18.98 0.94
CA PHE A 141 -10.11 -19.67 0.81
C PHE A 141 -9.95 -21.06 0.19
N ALA A 142 -9.09 -21.23 -0.82
CA ALA A 142 -8.76 -22.53 -1.39
C ALA A 142 -8.08 -23.46 -0.37
N LEU A 143 -7.29 -22.90 0.56
CA LEU A 143 -6.61 -23.62 1.64
C LEU A 143 -7.50 -23.89 2.88
N GLY A 144 -8.80 -23.64 2.79
CA GLY A 144 -9.77 -23.94 3.86
C GLY A 144 -10.08 -22.78 4.80
N TRP A 145 -9.59 -21.56 4.54
CA TRP A 145 -10.01 -20.37 5.27
C TRP A 145 -11.47 -20.03 5.00
N ARG A 146 -12.27 -19.87 6.06
CA ARG A 146 -13.71 -19.57 6.00
C ARG A 146 -14.04 -18.39 6.91
N PRO A 147 -13.69 -17.15 6.52
CA PRO A 147 -13.96 -15.96 7.31
C PRO A 147 -15.44 -15.58 7.22
N ALA A 148 -15.97 -14.96 8.27
CA ALA A 148 -17.30 -14.33 8.24
C ALA A 148 -17.29 -13.09 7.32
N ILE A 149 -18.41 -12.80 6.66
CA ILE A 149 -18.55 -11.61 5.78
C ILE A 149 -18.26 -10.32 6.56
N ALA A 150 -18.72 -10.22 7.80
CA ALA A 150 -18.42 -9.09 8.68
C ALA A 150 -16.91 -8.95 8.93
N GLY A 151 -16.20 -10.07 9.11
CA GLY A 151 -14.76 -10.07 9.30
C GLY A 151 -13.98 -9.66 8.04
N LEU A 152 -14.47 -10.04 6.85
CA LEU A 152 -13.93 -9.56 5.57
C LEU A 152 -14.12 -8.05 5.40
N ALA A 153 -15.30 -7.52 5.75
CA ALA A 153 -15.57 -6.08 5.68
C ALA A 153 -14.68 -5.28 6.64
N LEU A 154 -14.54 -5.74 7.89
CA LEU A 154 -13.61 -5.14 8.86
C LEU A 154 -12.16 -5.24 8.39
N GLY A 155 -11.76 -6.41 7.87
CA GLY A 155 -10.44 -6.62 7.30
C GLY A 155 -10.14 -5.65 6.15
N ALA A 156 -11.10 -5.41 5.26
CA ALA A 156 -10.95 -4.45 4.18
C ALA A 156 -10.73 -3.01 4.69
N VAL A 157 -11.43 -2.59 5.74
CA VAL A 157 -11.23 -1.27 6.38
C VAL A 157 -9.83 -1.18 7.00
N VAL A 158 -9.41 -2.22 7.73
CA VAL A 158 -8.08 -2.27 8.36
C VAL A 158 -6.97 -2.27 7.29
N ILE A 159 -7.12 -3.03 6.20
CA ILE A 159 -6.19 -3.01 5.06
C ILE A 159 -6.14 -1.60 4.46
N ALA A 160 -7.28 -0.96 4.24
CA ALA A 160 -7.32 0.39 3.66
C ALA A 160 -6.60 1.41 4.55
N LEU A 161 -6.86 1.38 5.86
CA LEU A 161 -6.22 2.25 6.84
C LEU A 161 -4.71 1.99 6.94
N GLY A 162 -4.31 0.72 7.05
CA GLY A 162 -2.92 0.31 7.08
C GLY A 162 -2.18 0.71 5.81
N THR A 163 -2.78 0.46 4.65
CA THR A 163 -2.22 0.86 3.34
C THR A 163 -2.02 2.36 3.26
N ALA A 164 -2.99 3.17 3.68
CA ALA A 164 -2.84 4.62 3.70
C ALA A 164 -1.72 5.08 4.64
N GLY A 165 -1.64 4.51 5.84
CA GLY A 165 -0.59 4.83 6.81
C GLY A 165 0.80 4.43 6.34
N PHE A 166 0.96 3.21 5.81
CA PHE A 166 2.23 2.72 5.27
C PHE A 166 2.63 3.43 3.98
N ALA A 167 1.67 3.80 3.11
CA ALA A 167 1.94 4.64 1.95
C ALA A 167 2.44 6.03 2.35
N ALA A 168 1.88 6.63 3.41
CA ALA A 168 2.37 7.90 3.95
C ALA A 168 3.78 7.77 4.54
N LEU A 169 4.07 6.69 5.28
CA LEU A 169 5.42 6.39 5.78
C LEU A 169 6.41 6.16 4.63
N GLY A 170 5.99 5.46 3.58
CA GLY A 170 6.81 5.21 2.39
C GLY A 170 7.11 6.50 1.63
N LEU A 171 6.11 7.36 1.45
CA LEU A 171 6.26 8.70 0.87
C LEU A 171 7.19 9.58 1.71
N LEU A 172 7.08 9.54 3.03
CA LEU A 172 7.97 10.26 3.93
C LEU A 172 9.42 9.80 3.74
N LEU A 173 9.67 8.49 3.77
CA LEU A 173 11.02 7.95 3.63
C LEU A 173 11.60 8.24 2.24
N GLY A 174 10.85 7.93 1.18
CA GLY A 174 11.25 8.13 -0.22
C GLY A 174 11.39 9.61 -0.62
N GLY A 175 10.61 10.48 0.02
CA GLY A 175 10.61 11.92 -0.20
C GLY A 175 11.67 12.70 0.57
N THR A 176 12.35 12.08 1.54
CA THR A 176 13.33 12.76 2.41
C THR A 176 14.76 12.32 2.17
N LEU A 177 15.02 11.03 1.96
CA LEU A 177 16.36 10.48 1.82
C LEU A 177 16.78 10.29 0.34
N ARG A 178 18.06 9.99 0.13
CA ARG A 178 18.62 9.60 -1.19
C ARG A 178 18.19 8.18 -1.56
N ALA A 179 18.01 7.89 -2.84
CA ALA A 179 17.47 6.59 -3.31
C ALA A 179 18.27 5.38 -2.82
N GLU A 180 19.59 5.48 -2.75
CA GLU A 180 20.48 4.43 -2.26
C GLU A 180 20.24 4.14 -0.77
N ILE A 181 20.03 5.20 0.02
CA ILE A 181 19.73 5.10 1.45
C ILE A 181 18.32 4.54 1.65
N VAL A 182 17.34 5.02 0.88
CA VAL A 182 15.96 4.53 0.94
C VAL A 182 15.91 3.05 0.62
N LEU A 183 16.65 2.58 -0.39
CA LEU A 183 16.69 1.17 -0.74
C LEU A 183 17.19 0.30 0.43
N ALA A 184 18.25 0.72 1.11
CA ALA A 184 18.77 0.00 2.28
C ALA A 184 17.81 0.07 3.47
N VAL A 185 17.35 1.27 3.83
CA VAL A 185 16.51 1.51 5.01
C VAL A 185 15.13 0.90 4.86
N ALA A 186 14.50 1.00 3.68
CA ALA A 186 13.17 0.44 3.45
C ALA A 186 13.18 -1.09 3.58
N ASN A 187 14.20 -1.77 3.02
CA ASN A 187 14.35 -3.22 3.17
C ASN A 187 14.67 -3.62 4.62
N LEU A 188 15.54 -2.89 5.31
CA LEU A 188 15.81 -3.15 6.73
C LEU A 188 14.54 -2.99 7.58
N LEU A 189 13.81 -1.89 7.40
CA LEU A 189 12.56 -1.63 8.11
C LEU A 189 11.49 -2.65 7.76
N TRP A 190 11.47 -3.18 6.53
CA TRP A 190 10.58 -4.27 6.17
C TRP A 190 10.80 -5.51 7.04
N PHE A 191 12.05 -5.93 7.26
CA PHE A 191 12.37 -7.05 8.18
C PHE A 191 11.96 -6.73 9.61
N VAL A 192 12.21 -5.50 10.08
CA VAL A 192 11.80 -5.06 11.42
C VAL A 192 10.27 -5.11 11.57
N PHE A 193 9.53 -4.58 10.60
CA PHE A 193 8.08 -4.58 10.61
C PHE A 193 7.50 -6.00 10.50
N ALA A 194 8.09 -6.86 9.67
CA ALA A 194 7.73 -8.27 9.57
C ALA A 194 7.93 -9.00 10.91
N GLY A 195 9.08 -8.78 11.56
CA GLY A 195 9.36 -9.33 12.89
C GLY A 195 8.38 -8.84 13.95
N LEU A 196 8.16 -7.53 14.04
CA LEU A 196 7.20 -6.93 14.97
C LEU A 196 5.76 -7.43 14.74
N GLY A 197 5.35 -7.56 13.48
CA GLY A 197 4.06 -8.16 13.13
C GLY A 197 3.98 -9.64 13.52
N ALA A 198 5.06 -10.39 13.33
CA ALA A 198 5.11 -11.79 13.75
C ALA A 198 5.07 -11.96 15.28
N LEU A 199 5.64 -11.01 16.04
CA LEU A 199 5.62 -11.02 17.51
C LEU A 199 4.22 -10.86 18.10
N THR A 200 3.25 -10.31 17.34
CA THR A 200 1.85 -10.25 17.78
C THR A 200 1.09 -11.54 17.50
N LEU A 201 1.63 -12.46 16.70
CA LEU A 201 1.00 -13.74 16.46
C LEU A 201 1.06 -14.61 17.72
N GLY A 202 -0.09 -14.72 18.40
CA GLY A 202 -0.20 -15.46 19.65
C GLY A 202 0.30 -16.91 19.54
N GLY A 203 1.14 -17.31 20.50
CA GLY A 203 1.73 -18.66 20.55
C GLY A 203 2.39 -19.02 21.88
N GLY A 204 2.16 -18.25 22.95
CA GLY A 204 2.71 -18.51 24.29
C GLY A 204 4.22 -18.32 24.44
N MET A 205 4.99 -18.17 23.34
CA MET A 205 6.45 -18.05 23.36
C MET A 205 6.99 -16.64 23.64
N VAL A 206 6.16 -15.60 23.47
CA VAL A 206 6.58 -14.19 23.59
C VAL A 206 5.97 -13.58 24.85
N SER A 207 6.78 -12.87 25.66
CA SER A 207 6.29 -12.22 26.89
C SER A 207 5.26 -11.13 26.57
N HIS A 208 4.30 -10.95 27.48
CA HIS A 208 3.20 -10.00 27.30
C HIS A 208 3.71 -8.56 27.06
N GLY A 209 4.79 -8.14 27.73
CA GLY A 209 5.40 -6.83 27.53
C GLY A 209 5.91 -6.61 26.11
N VAL A 210 6.56 -7.61 25.51
CA VAL A 210 7.08 -7.52 24.13
C VAL A 210 5.94 -7.46 23.12
N GLN A 211 4.85 -8.20 23.35
CA GLN A 211 3.65 -8.14 22.50
C GLN A 211 3.03 -6.74 22.52
N TRP A 212 2.95 -6.08 23.68
CA TRP A 212 2.45 -4.71 23.79
C TRP A 212 3.32 -3.70 23.07
N VAL A 213 4.64 -3.81 23.19
CA VAL A 213 5.57 -2.95 22.44
C VAL A 213 5.39 -3.15 20.95
N ALA A 214 5.28 -4.40 20.48
CA ALA A 214 5.01 -4.69 19.07
C ALA A 214 3.67 -4.10 18.62
N ARG A 215 2.62 -4.17 19.45
CA ARG A 215 1.29 -3.64 19.14
C ARG A 215 1.22 -2.11 19.06
N LEU A 216 2.15 -1.40 19.71
CA LEU A 216 2.29 0.06 19.57
C LEU A 216 2.92 0.47 18.23
N THR A 217 3.54 -0.47 17.52
CA THR A 217 4.11 -0.22 16.20
C THR A 217 3.04 -0.37 15.11
N PRO A 218 3.15 0.36 13.98
CA PRO A 218 2.15 0.29 12.92
C PRO A 218 2.02 -1.12 12.32
N SER A 219 3.11 -1.91 12.29
CA SER A 219 3.04 -3.28 11.74
C SER A 219 2.38 -4.25 12.70
N GLY A 220 2.70 -4.19 14.00
CA GLY A 220 2.03 -5.01 15.00
C GLY A 220 0.56 -4.67 15.14
N ALA A 221 0.21 -3.37 15.14
CA ALA A 221 -1.18 -2.92 15.14
C ALA A 221 -1.96 -3.42 13.90
N LEU A 222 -1.36 -3.37 12.70
CA LEU A 222 -1.97 -3.90 11.49
C LEU A 222 -2.20 -5.40 11.57
N THR A 223 -1.18 -6.17 11.95
CA THR A 223 -1.28 -7.63 12.03
C THR A 223 -2.30 -8.07 13.06
N GLU A 224 -2.30 -7.45 14.23
CA GLU A 224 -3.26 -7.75 15.30
C GLU A 224 -4.69 -7.36 14.90
N ALA A 225 -4.91 -6.15 14.37
CA ALA A 225 -6.23 -5.71 13.94
C ALA A 225 -6.81 -6.58 12.82
N LEU A 226 -5.97 -7.04 11.88
CA LEU A 226 -6.39 -7.99 10.85
C LEU A 226 -6.71 -9.37 11.44
N SER A 227 -5.95 -9.82 12.43
CA SER A 227 -6.20 -11.10 13.11
C SER A 227 -7.51 -11.05 13.91
N GLN A 228 -7.77 -9.95 14.62
CA GLN A 228 -9.02 -9.74 15.37
C GLN A 228 -10.25 -9.57 14.47
N ALA A 229 -10.07 -8.95 13.30
CA ALA A 229 -11.13 -8.86 12.30
C ALA A 229 -11.62 -10.25 11.84
N MET A 230 -10.77 -11.28 11.89
CA MET A 230 -11.17 -12.66 11.56
C MET A 230 -12.08 -13.31 12.60
N MET A 231 -12.11 -12.77 13.82
CA MET A 231 -12.96 -13.21 14.94
C MET A 231 -14.19 -12.29 15.10
N PRO A 232 -14.75 -11.78 13.98
CA PRO A 232 -15.67 -10.65 13.90
C PRO A 232 -15.57 -9.57 14.99
N SER A 233 -14.35 -9.28 15.46
CA SER A 233 -14.11 -8.35 16.56
C SER A 233 -13.36 -7.12 16.07
N VAL A 234 -13.70 -5.96 16.62
CA VAL A 234 -13.09 -4.69 16.21
C VAL A 234 -11.97 -4.32 17.18
N ASP A 235 -10.75 -4.26 16.67
CA ASP A 235 -9.61 -3.75 17.43
C ASP A 235 -9.53 -2.22 17.35
N TRP A 236 -10.28 -1.54 18.22
CA TRP A 236 -10.24 -0.08 18.32
C TRP A 236 -8.86 0.48 18.65
N PHE A 237 -8.06 -0.27 19.43
CA PHE A 237 -6.72 0.16 19.79
C PHE A 237 -5.79 0.11 18.58
N GLY A 238 -5.76 -1.02 17.87
CA GLY A 238 -4.97 -1.16 16.65
C GLY A 238 -5.34 -0.11 15.58
N ILE A 239 -6.65 0.13 15.40
CA ILE A 239 -7.15 1.19 14.50
C ILE A 239 -6.66 2.57 14.94
N ALA A 240 -6.73 2.91 16.23
CA ALA A 240 -6.25 4.18 16.75
C ALA A 240 -4.73 4.34 16.56
N VAL A 241 -3.95 3.30 16.83
CA VAL A 241 -2.49 3.29 16.61
C VAL A 241 -2.16 3.53 15.13
N LEU A 242 -2.85 2.84 14.22
CA LEU A 242 -2.69 3.04 12.77
C LEU A 242 -3.09 4.44 12.32
N ALA A 243 -4.18 4.98 12.86
CA ALA A 243 -4.64 6.33 12.55
C ALA A 243 -3.64 7.40 13.03
N VAL A 244 -3.09 7.24 14.24
CA VAL A 244 -2.07 8.14 14.79
C VAL A 244 -0.78 8.07 13.98
N TRP A 245 -0.26 6.87 13.72
CA TRP A 245 0.96 6.70 12.90
C TRP A 245 0.75 7.21 11.48
N GLY A 246 -0.37 6.88 10.85
CA GLY A 246 -0.72 7.35 9.51
C GLY A 246 -0.87 8.87 9.46
N GLY A 247 -1.51 9.48 10.46
CA GLY A 247 -1.65 10.93 10.59
C GLY A 247 -0.30 11.63 10.76
N VAL A 248 0.53 11.15 11.69
CA VAL A 248 1.88 11.69 11.92
C VAL A 248 2.74 11.54 10.67
N ALA A 249 2.69 10.39 10.00
CA ALA A 249 3.43 10.14 8.76
C ALA A 249 2.96 11.05 7.62
N ALA A 250 1.65 11.23 7.45
CA ALA A 250 1.09 12.08 6.42
C ALA A 250 1.45 13.56 6.65
N LEU A 251 1.33 14.05 7.88
CA LEU A 251 1.72 15.43 8.24
C LEU A 251 3.23 15.65 8.06
N SER A 252 4.04 14.67 8.47
CA SER A 252 5.49 14.70 8.31
C SER A 252 5.89 14.66 6.83
N ALA A 253 5.22 13.83 6.02
CA ALA A 253 5.42 13.77 4.58
C ALA A 253 5.09 15.11 3.93
N LEU A 254 3.95 15.72 4.26
CA LEU A 254 3.58 17.04 3.74
C LEU A 254 4.62 18.12 4.07
N ARG A 255 5.24 18.05 5.25
CA ARG A 255 6.24 19.04 5.70
C ARG A 255 7.63 18.81 5.12
N TRP A 256 8.06 17.56 4.96
CA TRP A 256 9.44 17.22 4.61
C TRP A 256 9.64 16.68 3.19
N PHE A 257 8.56 16.41 2.45
CA PHE A 257 8.67 15.94 1.08
C PHE A 257 9.33 17.00 0.19
N ARG A 258 10.44 16.62 -0.45
CA ARG A 258 11.20 17.50 -1.35
C ARG A 258 11.24 16.92 -2.75
N PHE A 259 10.99 17.75 -3.76
CA PHE A 259 11.07 17.37 -5.18
C PHE A 259 12.49 17.23 -5.72
N THR A 260 13.48 17.74 -4.98
CA THR A 260 14.90 17.75 -5.36
C THR A 260 15.68 16.83 -4.46
#